data_AF-A0A2N2SCB2-F1
#
_entry.id   AF-A0A2N2SCB2-F1
#
_cell.length_a   1.000
_cell.length_b   1.000
_cell.length_c   1.000
_cell.angle_alpha   90.00
_cell.angle_beta   90.00
_cell.angle_gamma   90.00
#
_symmetry.space_group_name_H-M   'P 1'
#
loop_
_entity.id
_entity.type
_entity.pdbx_description
1 polymer ?
#
loop_
_entity_poly.entity_id
_entity_poly.type
_entity_poly.pdbx_seq_one_letter_code
_entity_poly.pdbx_strand_id
1 'polypeptide(L)'
;MYPKSAMTVRLNWLKLWRSLLVVTIYLVVSLQAQAGVIDDELWPAIHEAFFAGKTVEDGNRLIQITAPPVAEDAGLVPISVGIDTLHSDALQVAKVYLITDANPVQLTAIFHFPKNKQPIHFSTRVRLEKSSYMRAIAETRDGRYYMHKVGIKTPGGGCGGGIGSDEAQLRAEAGRMKVQLADPVRYGEVNTLSFNIKHPMRTGFERTVYGYYAKPYFIKRLDFMLDNAPLMSVDVGVGISANPYIRFEFIPSGSATIDILAQDNEDRHYQQEIRVP
;
A
#
# COMPACT_ATOMS: atom_id res chain seq x y z
N MET A 1 24.42 16.36 76.50
CA MET A 1 23.63 17.52 76.01
C MET A 1 24.36 18.05 74.77
N TYR A 2 23.89 17.74 73.56
CA TYR A 2 24.48 18.20 72.28
C TYR A 2 23.47 19.14 71.60
N PRO A 3 23.87 20.33 71.12
CA PRO A 3 22.93 21.22 70.42
C PRO A 3 22.81 20.81 68.95
N LYS A 4 21.57 20.76 68.44
CA LYS A 4 21.27 20.63 67.00
C LYS A 4 21.24 22.03 66.39
N SER A 5 22.17 22.33 65.49
CA SER A 5 22.12 23.49 64.60
C SER A 5 21.25 23.16 63.38
N ALA A 6 20.13 23.86 63.22
CA ALA A 6 19.28 23.76 62.04
C ALA A 6 19.81 24.70 60.94
N MET A 7 20.27 24.11 59.83
CA MET A 7 20.73 24.84 58.66
C MET A 7 19.54 25.07 57.70
N THR A 8 19.08 26.31 57.56
CA THR A 8 17.99 26.69 56.66
C THR A 8 18.53 26.98 55.26
N VAL A 9 18.24 26.09 54.30
CA VAL A 9 18.53 26.31 52.88
C VAL A 9 17.47 27.25 52.29
N ARG A 10 17.86 28.46 51.86
CA ARG A 10 16.98 29.37 51.12
C ARG A 10 16.86 28.91 49.67
N LEU A 11 15.68 28.44 49.29
CA LEU A 11 15.37 28.01 47.92
C LEU A 11 15.23 29.24 47.01
N ASN A 12 16.04 29.32 45.96
CA ASN A 12 16.09 30.47 45.05
C ASN A 12 15.15 30.24 43.86
N TRP A 13 13.89 30.64 44.02
CA TRP A 13 12.78 30.37 43.10
C TRP A 13 12.99 30.87 41.65
N LEU A 14 13.78 31.94 41.45
CA LEU A 14 14.15 32.43 40.12
C LEU A 14 15.08 31.48 39.34
N LYS A 15 15.95 30.73 40.03
CA LYS A 15 16.82 29.73 39.38
C LYS A 15 16.00 28.51 38.98
N LEU A 16 15.06 28.08 39.82
CA LEU A 16 14.15 26.96 39.54
C LEU A 16 13.27 27.22 38.31
N TRP A 17 12.74 28.45 38.13
CA TRP A 17 11.95 28.79 36.94
C TRP A 17 12.76 28.83 35.65
N ARG A 18 14.01 29.34 35.68
CA ARG A 18 14.90 29.32 34.51
C ARG A 18 15.31 27.89 34.11
N SER A 19 15.56 27.03 35.09
CA SER A 19 15.86 25.60 34.86
C SER A 19 14.64 24.84 34.32
N LEU A 20 13.43 25.10 34.82
CA LEU A 20 12.21 24.48 34.30
C LEU A 20 11.95 24.88 32.85
N LEU A 21 12.12 26.15 32.49
CA LEU A 21 11.83 26.67 31.15
C LEU A 21 12.79 26.11 30.08
N VAL A 22 14.07 25.91 30.43
CA VAL A 22 15.07 25.28 29.55
C VAL A 22 14.78 23.78 29.37
N VAL A 23 14.33 23.07 30.42
CA VAL A 23 13.94 21.66 30.33
C VAL A 23 12.68 21.47 29.48
N THR A 24 11.68 22.35 29.62
CA THR A 24 10.46 22.29 28.79
C THR A 24 10.76 22.58 27.32
N ILE A 25 11.65 23.53 27.01
CA ILE A 25 12.08 23.78 25.62
C ILE A 25 12.83 22.57 25.03
N TYR A 26 13.70 21.91 25.81
CA TYR A 26 14.39 20.69 25.36
C TYR A 26 13.44 19.51 25.14
N LEU A 27 12.42 19.35 25.98
CA LEU A 27 11.40 18.30 25.82
C LEU A 27 10.50 18.52 24.60
N VAL A 28 10.16 19.78 24.28
CA VAL A 28 9.32 20.09 23.11
C VAL A 28 10.11 19.95 21.79
N VAL A 29 11.41 20.31 21.77
CA VAL A 29 12.27 20.14 20.58
C VAL A 29 12.58 18.66 20.32
N SER A 30 12.73 17.84 21.37
CA SER A 30 13.01 16.41 21.22
C SER A 30 11.80 15.60 20.71
N LEU A 31 10.57 16.09 20.91
CA LEU A 31 9.35 15.43 20.41
C LEU A 31 9.07 15.68 18.93
N GLN A 32 9.73 16.65 18.28
CA GLN A 32 9.53 16.93 16.86
C GLN A 32 10.46 16.13 15.92
N ALA A 33 11.43 15.38 16.47
CA ALA A 33 12.51 14.76 15.69
C ALA A 33 12.31 13.26 15.44
N GLN A 34 11.17 12.86 14.86
CA GLN A 34 11.06 11.56 14.16
C GLN A 34 9.97 11.53 13.09
N ALA A 35 9.66 12.66 12.46
CA ALA A 35 9.13 12.59 11.10
C ALA A 35 10.29 12.09 10.22
N GLY A 36 10.38 10.77 10.06
CA GLY A 36 11.49 10.11 9.37
C GLY A 36 11.79 10.81 8.04
N VAL A 37 13.07 11.11 7.81
CA VAL A 37 13.53 11.56 6.51
C VAL A 37 13.17 10.46 5.51
N ILE A 38 12.51 10.84 4.43
CA ILE A 38 12.27 9.94 3.30
C ILE A 38 13.41 10.20 2.33
N ASP A 39 14.29 9.24 2.17
CA ASP A 39 15.43 9.28 1.27
C ASP A 39 15.49 8.02 0.40
N ASP A 40 16.44 8.01 -0.53
CA ASP A 40 16.63 6.93 -1.51
C ASP A 40 17.63 5.85 -1.06
N GLU A 41 18.08 5.84 0.21
CA GLU A 41 19.17 4.94 0.64
C GLU A 41 18.84 3.46 0.45
N LEU A 42 17.54 3.10 0.51
CA LEU A 42 17.07 1.73 0.30
C LEU A 42 17.00 1.31 -1.18
N TRP A 43 16.97 2.27 -2.10
CA TRP A 43 16.74 1.99 -3.52
C TRP A 43 17.80 1.08 -4.15
N PRO A 44 19.11 1.25 -3.94
CA PRO A 44 20.11 0.36 -4.54
C PRO A 44 19.89 -1.12 -4.20
N ALA A 45 19.55 -1.43 -2.94
CA ALA A 45 19.29 -2.80 -2.50
C ALA A 45 17.99 -3.36 -3.10
N ILE A 46 16.94 -2.53 -3.16
CA ILE A 46 15.65 -2.88 -3.78
C ILE A 46 15.85 -3.13 -5.29
N HIS A 47 16.57 -2.25 -5.96
CA HIS A 47 16.87 -2.39 -7.38
C HIS A 47 17.62 -3.69 -7.66
N GLU A 48 18.66 -4.01 -6.88
CA GLU A 48 19.38 -5.27 -7.02
C GLU A 48 18.48 -6.48 -6.78
N ALA A 49 17.62 -6.45 -5.74
CA ALA A 49 16.76 -7.58 -5.40
C ALA A 49 15.69 -7.89 -6.47
N PHE A 50 15.10 -6.87 -7.10
CA PHE A 50 13.94 -7.03 -7.99
C PHE A 50 14.23 -6.75 -9.47
N PHE A 51 15.27 -5.98 -9.77
CA PHE A 51 15.56 -5.44 -11.11
C PHE A 51 17.06 -5.55 -11.50
N ALA A 52 17.79 -6.52 -10.94
CA ALA A 52 19.19 -6.76 -11.26
C ALA A 52 19.47 -6.79 -12.76
N GLY A 53 20.51 -6.05 -13.19
CA GLY A 53 20.91 -5.95 -14.59
C GLY A 53 19.92 -5.22 -15.51
N LYS A 54 18.87 -4.59 -14.96
CA LYS A 54 17.95 -3.72 -15.71
C LYS A 54 18.30 -2.25 -15.49
N THR A 55 17.97 -1.43 -16.47
CA THR A 55 17.97 0.03 -16.30
C THR A 55 16.55 0.47 -16.00
N VAL A 56 16.34 1.07 -14.84
CA VAL A 56 15.08 1.71 -14.47
C VAL A 56 15.19 3.21 -14.77
N GLU A 57 14.54 3.64 -15.84
CA GLU A 57 14.53 5.02 -16.33
C GLU A 57 13.58 5.90 -15.51
N ASP A 58 13.76 7.22 -15.57
CA ASP A 58 12.83 8.17 -14.97
C ASP A 58 11.48 8.15 -15.70
N GLY A 59 10.41 7.90 -14.95
CA GLY A 59 9.05 7.73 -15.45
C GLY A 59 8.10 8.85 -15.03
N ASN A 60 8.58 9.94 -14.43
CA ASN A 60 7.72 10.97 -13.81
C ASN A 60 6.74 11.65 -14.80
N ARG A 61 7.08 11.66 -16.10
CA ARG A 61 6.20 12.18 -17.16
C ARG A 61 5.22 11.14 -17.72
N LEU A 62 5.49 9.86 -17.48
CA LEU A 62 4.73 8.73 -18.03
C LEU A 62 3.75 8.15 -17.00
N ILE A 63 4.19 8.05 -15.75
CA ILE A 63 3.44 7.46 -14.65
C ILE A 63 2.98 8.59 -13.74
N GLN A 64 1.70 8.63 -13.42
CA GLN A 64 1.16 9.52 -12.38
C GLN A 64 0.85 8.69 -11.15
N ILE A 65 1.27 9.17 -9.97
CA ILE A 65 0.94 8.55 -8.69
C ILE A 65 0.22 9.59 -7.84
N THR A 66 -0.98 9.24 -7.38
CA THR A 66 -1.73 10.05 -6.41
C THR A 66 -1.75 9.32 -5.08
N ALA A 67 -1.23 9.97 -4.05
CA ALA A 67 -1.17 9.49 -2.68
C ALA A 67 -1.23 10.68 -1.71
N PRO A 68 -1.72 10.50 -0.48
CA PRO A 68 -1.65 11.56 0.52
C PRO A 68 -0.17 11.81 0.90
N PRO A 69 0.23 13.07 1.16
CA PRO A 69 1.58 13.37 1.63
C PRO A 69 1.84 12.86 3.06
N VAL A 70 0.76 12.68 3.84
CA VAL A 70 0.76 12.12 5.18
C VAL A 70 -0.40 11.13 5.30
N ALA A 71 -0.10 9.89 5.66
CA ALA A 71 -1.08 8.87 5.98
C ALA A 71 -1.62 9.06 7.40
N GLU A 72 -2.93 9.25 7.54
CA GLU A 72 -3.61 9.29 8.84
C GLU A 72 -3.65 7.89 9.49
N ASP A 73 -3.87 6.85 8.67
CA ASP A 73 -3.84 5.45 9.06
C ASP A 73 -2.75 4.71 8.27
N ALA A 74 -1.73 4.23 8.98
CA ALA A 74 -0.61 3.48 8.41
C ALA A 74 -1.04 2.13 7.80
N GLY A 75 -2.15 1.54 8.26
CA GLY A 75 -2.70 0.29 7.74
C GLY A 75 -3.57 0.47 6.49
N LEU A 76 -3.95 1.72 6.15
CA LEU A 76 -4.87 2.03 5.07
C LEU A 76 -4.47 3.34 4.38
N VAL A 77 -3.57 3.24 3.40
CA VAL A 77 -3.11 4.38 2.61
C VAL A 77 -3.63 4.24 1.17
N PRO A 78 -4.55 5.12 0.72
CA PRO A 78 -5.05 5.07 -0.66
C PRO A 78 -3.97 5.51 -1.65
N ILE A 79 -3.76 4.72 -2.70
CA ILE A 79 -2.84 5.02 -3.81
C ILE A 79 -3.61 4.84 -5.12
N SER A 80 -3.41 5.77 -6.06
CA SER A 80 -3.81 5.60 -7.45
C SER A 80 -2.60 5.73 -8.36
N VAL A 81 -2.54 4.91 -9.40
CA VAL A 81 -1.53 4.95 -10.46
C VAL A 81 -2.24 5.10 -11.80
N GLY A 82 -1.79 6.06 -12.59
CA GLY A 82 -2.22 6.29 -13.97
C GLY A 82 -1.04 6.21 -14.92
N ILE A 83 -1.25 5.63 -16.09
CA ILE A 83 -0.35 5.65 -17.24
C ILE A 83 -1.24 5.82 -18.48
N ASP A 84 -1.03 6.91 -19.22
CA ASP A 84 -1.74 7.14 -20.47
C ASP A 84 -1.15 6.27 -21.59
N THR A 85 -1.81 5.14 -21.82
CA THR A 85 -1.44 4.17 -22.86
C THR A 85 -2.28 4.30 -24.14
N LEU A 86 -3.38 5.05 -24.11
CA LEU A 86 -4.30 5.16 -25.25
C LEU A 86 -3.81 6.16 -26.31
N HIS A 87 -2.99 7.13 -25.91
CA HIS A 87 -2.43 8.14 -26.81
C HIS A 87 -0.96 7.90 -27.17
N SER A 88 -0.37 6.80 -26.69
CA SER A 88 1.02 6.41 -26.93
C SER A 88 1.08 4.95 -27.35
N ASP A 89 0.82 4.67 -28.63
CA ASP A 89 0.95 3.33 -29.23
C ASP A 89 2.34 2.70 -28.99
N ALA A 90 3.35 3.55 -28.71
CA ALA A 90 4.70 3.16 -28.38
C ALA A 90 4.87 2.56 -26.96
N LEU A 91 4.02 2.91 -25.99
CA LEU A 91 4.18 2.48 -24.60
C LEU A 91 3.31 1.27 -24.29
N GLN A 92 3.80 0.10 -24.70
CA GLN A 92 3.16 -1.19 -24.45
C GLN A 92 3.47 -1.71 -23.05
N VAL A 93 2.77 -1.25 -22.03
CA VAL A 93 2.99 -1.71 -20.64
C VAL A 93 2.51 -3.16 -20.47
N ALA A 94 3.36 -4.00 -19.90
CA ALA A 94 3.05 -5.38 -19.54
C ALA A 94 2.69 -5.50 -18.06
N LYS A 95 3.43 -4.80 -17.19
CA LYS A 95 3.26 -4.87 -15.74
C LYS A 95 3.50 -3.52 -15.07
N VAL A 96 2.89 -3.32 -13.91
CA VAL A 96 3.24 -2.26 -12.97
C VAL A 96 3.53 -2.87 -11.61
N TYR A 97 4.76 -2.69 -11.13
CA TYR A 97 5.21 -3.07 -9.80
C TYR A 97 4.94 -1.93 -8.83
N LEU A 98 4.34 -2.25 -7.70
CA LEU A 98 4.20 -1.37 -6.55
C LEU A 98 5.23 -1.76 -5.50
N ILE A 99 6.13 -0.84 -5.14
CA ILE A 99 7.18 -1.05 -4.14
C ILE A 99 7.04 -0.02 -3.02
N THR A 100 7.08 -0.48 -1.78
CA THR A 100 7.14 0.36 -0.59
C THR A 100 8.48 0.15 0.11
N ASP A 101 9.40 1.09 -0.03
CA ASP A 101 10.81 0.90 0.32
C ASP A 101 11.03 0.47 1.78
N ALA A 102 10.40 1.16 2.73
CA ALA A 102 10.62 0.95 4.16
C ALA A 102 9.68 -0.09 4.79
N ASN A 103 8.95 -0.87 3.99
CA ASN A 103 8.19 -2.01 4.50
C ASN A 103 9.10 -3.24 4.70
N PRO A 104 8.79 -4.12 5.67
CA PRO A 104 9.53 -5.38 5.87
C PRO A 104 9.54 -6.27 4.61
N VAL A 105 8.45 -6.24 3.85
CA VAL A 105 8.33 -6.83 2.51
C VAL A 105 8.08 -5.67 1.55
N GLN A 106 9.07 -5.36 0.71
CA GLN A 106 9.03 -4.16 -0.13
C GLN A 106 8.12 -4.31 -1.34
N LEU A 107 7.98 -5.52 -1.90
CA LEU A 107 7.07 -5.77 -3.02
C LEU A 107 5.61 -5.80 -2.53
N THR A 108 4.88 -4.73 -2.84
CA THR A 108 3.50 -4.54 -2.39
C THR A 108 2.50 -5.24 -3.31
N ALA A 109 2.65 -5.09 -4.63
CA ALA A 109 1.81 -5.77 -5.62
C ALA A 109 2.44 -5.72 -7.02
N ILE A 110 2.02 -6.62 -7.90
CA ILE A 110 2.29 -6.55 -9.35
C ILE A 110 0.97 -6.60 -10.10
N PHE A 111 0.67 -5.55 -10.85
CA PHE A 111 -0.47 -5.50 -11.75
C PHE A 111 -0.03 -5.94 -13.14
N HIS A 112 -0.73 -6.90 -13.73
CA HIS A 112 -0.44 -7.45 -15.05
C HIS A 112 -1.51 -7.02 -16.05
N PHE A 113 -1.06 -6.49 -17.19
CA PHE A 113 -1.90 -5.95 -18.25
C PHE A 113 -1.77 -6.82 -19.51
N PRO A 114 -2.60 -7.87 -19.65
CA PRO A 114 -2.47 -8.87 -20.71
C PRO A 114 -2.66 -8.28 -22.12
N LYS A 115 -3.41 -7.19 -22.24
CA LYS A 115 -3.60 -6.40 -23.46
C LYS A 115 -3.53 -4.91 -23.11
N ASN A 116 -2.83 -4.12 -23.90
CA ASN A 116 -2.77 -2.66 -23.72
C ASN A 116 -3.90 -1.96 -24.49
N LYS A 117 -5.13 -2.47 -24.33
CA LYS A 117 -6.34 -1.91 -24.98
C LYS A 117 -7.19 -1.11 -24.00
N GLN A 118 -6.77 -1.04 -22.74
CA GLN A 118 -7.47 -0.38 -21.65
C GLN A 118 -6.57 0.72 -21.09
N PRO A 119 -7.15 1.83 -20.61
CA PRO A 119 -6.39 2.78 -19.80
C PRO A 119 -5.76 2.04 -18.62
N ILE A 120 -4.50 2.31 -18.34
CA ILE A 120 -3.87 1.83 -17.12
C ILE A 120 -4.10 2.88 -16.06
N HIS A 121 -5.27 2.82 -15.44
CA HIS A 121 -5.58 3.61 -14.27
C HIS A 121 -6.20 2.71 -13.22
N PHE A 122 -5.52 2.60 -12.08
CA PHE A 122 -5.97 1.76 -10.97
C PHE A 122 -5.71 2.41 -9.62
N SER A 123 -6.50 2.03 -8.63
CA SER A 123 -6.37 2.44 -7.24
C SER A 123 -6.42 1.24 -6.32
N THR A 124 -5.65 1.31 -5.24
CA THR A 124 -5.67 0.33 -4.16
C THR A 124 -5.37 0.99 -2.81
N ARG A 125 -5.26 0.19 -1.76
CA ARG A 125 -4.88 0.63 -0.42
C ARG A 125 -3.69 -0.19 0.04
N VAL A 126 -2.65 0.50 0.50
CA VAL A 126 -1.39 -0.10 0.95
C VAL A 126 -1.16 0.16 2.44
N ARG A 127 -0.31 -0.66 3.04
CA ARG A 127 0.22 -0.49 4.40
C ARG A 127 1.58 0.17 4.34
N LEU A 128 1.87 1.04 5.31
CA LEU A 128 3.18 1.65 5.51
C LEU A 128 3.68 1.31 6.92
N GLU A 129 4.83 0.65 7.02
CA GLU A 129 5.46 0.41 8.31
C GLU A 129 6.18 1.66 8.83
N LYS A 130 6.77 2.44 7.93
CA LYS A 130 7.47 3.70 8.21
C LYS A 130 7.21 4.70 7.08
N SER A 131 7.54 5.96 7.34
CA SER A 131 7.57 6.98 6.28
C SER A 131 8.51 6.51 5.17
N SER A 132 8.05 6.53 3.92
CA SER A 132 8.70 5.81 2.82
C SER A 132 8.40 6.45 1.47
N TYR A 133 9.26 6.20 0.49
CA TYR A 133 8.83 6.27 -0.90
C TYR A 133 7.90 5.10 -1.21
N MET A 134 6.84 5.42 -1.94
CA MET A 134 6.01 4.49 -2.70
C MET A 134 6.40 4.64 -4.16
N ARG A 135 6.84 3.55 -4.79
CA ARG A 135 7.29 3.53 -6.18
C ARG A 135 6.31 2.74 -7.04
N ALA A 136 6.02 3.26 -8.22
CA ALA A 136 5.41 2.52 -9.30
C ALA A 136 6.46 2.35 -10.41
N ILE A 137 6.75 1.10 -10.78
CA ILE A 137 7.68 0.77 -11.86
C ILE A 137 6.88 0.10 -12.97
N ALA A 138 6.81 0.72 -14.14
CA ALA A 138 6.17 0.14 -15.32
C ALA A 138 7.19 -0.66 -16.14
N GLU A 139 6.92 -1.94 -16.37
CA GLU A 139 7.65 -2.79 -17.32
C GLU A 139 6.89 -2.82 -18.64
N THR A 140 7.55 -2.43 -19.72
CA THR A 140 7.00 -2.51 -21.07
C THR A 140 7.33 -3.84 -21.74
N ARG A 141 6.58 -4.19 -22.79
CA ARG A 141 6.73 -5.44 -23.53
C ARG A 141 8.04 -5.56 -24.30
N ASP A 142 8.68 -4.43 -24.62
CA ASP A 142 10.02 -4.37 -25.19
C ASP A 142 11.14 -4.44 -24.11
N GLY A 143 10.77 -4.61 -22.84
CA GLY A 143 11.70 -4.85 -21.74
C GLY A 143 12.30 -3.60 -21.09
N ARG A 144 11.71 -2.42 -21.31
CA ARG A 144 12.11 -1.17 -20.66
C ARG A 144 11.37 -0.99 -19.33
N TYR A 145 12.00 -0.28 -18.41
CA TYR A 145 11.46 -0.01 -17.08
C TYR A 145 11.45 1.48 -16.82
N TYR A 146 10.32 2.01 -16.34
CA TYR A 146 10.17 3.41 -15.98
C TYR A 146 9.64 3.50 -14.56
N MET A 147 10.17 4.42 -13.76
CA MET A 147 9.76 4.59 -12.37
C MET A 147 9.28 6.01 -12.08
N HIS A 148 8.17 6.11 -11.36
CA HIS A 148 7.84 7.30 -10.59
C HIS A 148 7.73 6.90 -9.12
N LYS A 149 8.03 7.83 -8.21
CA LYS A 149 7.91 7.64 -6.77
C LYS A 149 7.32 8.86 -6.09
N VAL A 150 6.60 8.64 -5.00
CA VAL A 150 6.06 9.68 -4.12
C VAL A 150 6.41 9.36 -2.68
N GLY A 151 6.81 10.38 -1.91
CA GLY A 151 7.09 10.22 -0.49
C GLY A 151 5.82 10.34 0.34
N ILE A 152 5.57 9.38 1.23
CA ILE A 152 4.41 9.37 2.12
C ILE A 152 4.89 9.28 3.57
N LYS A 153 4.54 10.28 4.38
CA LYS A 153 4.80 10.26 5.83
C LYS A 153 3.72 9.47 6.55
N THR A 154 4.06 8.80 7.64
CA THR A 154 3.09 8.02 8.43
C THR A 154 3.50 7.94 9.90
N PRO A 155 2.55 7.75 10.85
CA PRO A 155 2.87 7.33 12.21
C PRO A 155 3.55 5.95 12.27
N GLY A 156 3.43 5.13 11.22
CA GLY A 156 4.06 3.82 11.10
C GLY A 156 3.28 2.68 11.76
N GLY A 157 3.86 1.48 11.76
CA GLY A 157 3.28 0.27 12.36
C GLY A 157 2.16 -0.38 11.55
N GLY A 158 1.92 0.04 10.31
CA GLY A 158 0.85 -0.48 9.46
C GLY A 158 0.98 -1.97 9.11
N CYS A 159 2.18 -2.55 9.21
CA CYS A 159 2.41 -3.98 8.96
C CYS A 159 2.27 -4.83 10.23
N GLY A 160 2.50 -4.27 11.42
CA GLY A 160 2.44 -4.98 12.71
C GLY A 160 1.17 -4.73 13.55
N GLY A 161 0.36 -3.73 13.18
CA GLY A 161 -0.83 -3.32 13.92
C GLY A 161 -1.98 -4.34 13.83
N GLY A 162 -2.19 -5.10 14.90
CA GLY A 162 -3.28 -6.08 14.96
C GLY A 162 -3.21 -7.01 16.17
N ILE A 163 -3.22 -6.46 17.39
CA ILE A 163 -3.33 -7.28 18.60
C ILE A 163 -4.80 -7.65 18.80
N GLY A 164 -5.11 -8.95 18.81
CA GLY A 164 -6.27 -9.47 19.54
C GLY A 164 -7.61 -9.57 18.80
N SER A 165 -7.64 -10.00 17.53
CA SER A 165 -8.91 -10.38 16.88
C SER A 165 -9.12 -11.90 16.86
N ASP A 166 -10.38 -12.33 16.88
CA ASP A 166 -10.77 -13.73 16.72
C ASP A 166 -10.39 -14.22 15.30
N GLU A 167 -9.29 -14.96 15.22
CA GLU A 167 -8.79 -15.54 13.97
C GLU A 167 -9.80 -16.47 13.31
N ALA A 168 -10.54 -17.26 14.08
CA ALA A 168 -11.51 -18.20 13.53
C ALA A 168 -12.64 -17.44 12.84
N GLN A 169 -13.14 -16.38 13.48
CA GLN A 169 -14.16 -15.53 12.89
C GLN A 169 -13.65 -14.80 11.64
N LEU A 170 -12.47 -14.17 11.70
CA LEU A 170 -11.90 -13.45 10.55
C LEU A 170 -11.73 -14.35 9.33
N ARG A 171 -11.32 -15.59 9.55
CA ARG A 171 -11.14 -16.60 8.49
C ARG A 171 -12.47 -17.14 7.97
N ALA A 172 -13.47 -17.32 8.84
CA ALA A 172 -14.82 -17.74 8.43
C ALA A 172 -15.51 -16.69 7.55
N GLU A 173 -15.17 -15.42 7.74
CA GLU A 173 -15.72 -14.31 6.98
C GLU A 173 -14.94 -13.97 5.68
N ALA A 174 -13.76 -14.56 5.50
CA ALA A 174 -12.91 -14.30 4.35
C ALA A 174 -13.57 -14.75 3.04
N GLY A 175 -13.35 -13.98 1.97
CA GLY A 175 -13.82 -14.32 0.64
C GLY A 175 -15.08 -13.60 0.17
N ARG A 176 -15.83 -12.94 1.07
CA ARG A 176 -17.01 -12.17 0.65
C ARG A 176 -16.60 -11.01 -0.26
N MET A 177 -17.09 -11.02 -1.49
CA MET A 177 -16.76 -10.01 -2.49
C MET A 177 -17.88 -8.97 -2.65
N LYS A 178 -17.50 -7.73 -2.94
CA LYS A 178 -18.38 -6.67 -3.42
C LYS A 178 -17.78 -6.09 -4.69
N VAL A 179 -18.60 -5.96 -5.72
CA VAL A 179 -18.20 -5.39 -7.01
C VAL A 179 -19.18 -4.29 -7.38
N GLN A 180 -18.68 -3.21 -7.95
CA GLN A 180 -19.49 -2.08 -8.42
C GLN A 180 -18.95 -1.60 -9.75
N LEU A 181 -19.83 -1.47 -10.74
CA LEU A 181 -19.55 -0.84 -12.03
C LEU A 181 -19.94 0.63 -11.99
N ALA A 182 -19.40 1.40 -12.94
CA ALA A 182 -19.95 2.71 -13.27
C ALA A 182 -21.43 2.59 -13.68
N ASP A 183 -22.23 3.58 -13.33
CA ASP A 183 -23.66 3.65 -13.67
C ASP A 183 -23.98 5.04 -14.24
N PRO A 184 -24.39 5.16 -15.51
CA PRO A 184 -24.54 4.08 -16.48
C PRO A 184 -23.20 3.56 -17.00
N VAL A 185 -23.17 2.29 -17.43
CA VAL A 185 -22.07 1.75 -18.24
C VAL A 185 -22.19 2.28 -19.67
N ARG A 186 -21.06 2.66 -20.26
CA ARG A 186 -20.99 3.18 -21.64
C ARG A 186 -20.08 2.32 -22.51
N TYR A 187 -20.63 1.71 -23.55
CA TYR A 187 -19.83 0.86 -24.45
C TYR A 187 -18.89 1.68 -25.32
N GLY A 188 -17.68 1.15 -25.56
CA GLY A 188 -16.64 1.83 -26.32
C GLY A 188 -15.99 3.01 -25.59
N GLU A 189 -16.47 3.36 -24.38
CA GLU A 189 -15.92 4.40 -23.52
C GLU A 189 -15.25 3.79 -22.29
N VAL A 190 -14.45 4.59 -21.60
CA VAL A 190 -13.81 4.22 -20.33
C VAL A 190 -14.86 4.12 -19.23
N ASN A 191 -14.91 2.97 -18.57
CA ASN A 191 -15.74 2.69 -17.41
C ASN A 191 -14.87 2.32 -16.22
N THR A 192 -15.42 2.45 -15.02
CA THR A 192 -14.75 2.06 -13.77
C THR A 192 -15.35 0.76 -13.24
N LEU A 193 -14.51 -0.14 -12.76
CA LEU A 193 -14.88 -1.22 -11.86
C LEU A 193 -14.24 -0.99 -10.49
N SER A 194 -15.00 -1.14 -9.41
CA SER A 194 -14.52 -1.16 -8.02
C SER A 194 -14.77 -2.53 -7.39
N PHE A 195 -13.74 -3.14 -6.86
CA PHE A 195 -13.74 -4.46 -6.26
C PHE A 195 -13.25 -4.40 -4.81
N ASN A 196 -13.94 -5.11 -3.93
CA ASN A 196 -13.53 -5.36 -2.55
C ASN A 196 -13.70 -6.83 -2.22
N ILE A 197 -12.75 -7.39 -1.47
CA ILE A 197 -12.87 -8.72 -0.85
C ILE A 197 -12.64 -8.62 0.65
N LYS A 198 -13.53 -9.19 1.46
CA LYS A 198 -13.35 -9.31 2.90
C LYS A 198 -12.18 -10.27 3.15
N HIS A 199 -11.09 -9.77 3.73
CA HIS A 199 -9.91 -10.58 4.05
C HIS A 199 -9.03 -9.85 5.07
N PRO A 200 -8.51 -10.50 6.13
CA PRO A 200 -7.73 -9.81 7.16
C PRO A 200 -6.34 -9.34 6.68
N MET A 201 -5.77 -9.99 5.65
CA MET A 201 -4.44 -9.69 5.11
C MET A 201 -3.38 -9.64 6.22
N ARG A 202 -3.23 -10.77 6.94
CA ARG A 202 -2.20 -10.99 7.96
C ARG A 202 -0.83 -10.97 7.29
N THR A 203 0.01 -10.05 7.74
CA THR A 203 1.34 -9.83 7.15
C THR A 203 2.36 -10.84 7.67
N GLY A 204 2.09 -11.41 8.85
CA GLY A 204 3.06 -12.23 9.58
C GLY A 204 4.01 -11.43 10.46
N PHE A 205 3.88 -10.10 10.51
CA PHE A 205 4.65 -9.22 11.38
C PHE A 205 3.85 -8.77 12.61
N GLU A 206 2.56 -9.11 12.69
CA GLU A 206 1.73 -8.81 13.86
C GLU A 206 2.08 -9.72 15.05
N ARG A 207 2.08 -9.17 16.26
CA ARG A 207 2.22 -9.95 17.49
C ARG A 207 0.87 -10.47 17.96
N THR A 208 0.83 -11.75 18.31
CA THR A 208 -0.29 -12.39 19.00
C THR A 208 -0.32 -11.98 20.48
N VAL A 209 -1.45 -12.27 21.15
CA VAL A 209 -1.60 -12.08 22.61
C VAL A 209 -0.54 -12.85 23.41
N TYR A 210 -0.01 -13.94 22.85
CA TYR A 210 1.04 -14.77 23.46
C TYR A 210 2.47 -14.33 23.10
N GLY A 211 2.63 -13.25 22.33
CA GLY A 211 3.94 -12.66 22.00
C GLY A 211 4.63 -13.20 20.75
N TYR A 212 4.13 -14.27 20.13
CA TYR A 212 4.64 -14.79 18.86
C TYR A 212 4.06 -14.05 17.65
N TYR A 213 4.71 -14.17 16.49
CA TYR A 213 4.20 -13.62 15.23
C TYR A 213 3.00 -14.42 14.69
N ALA A 214 1.99 -13.72 14.20
CA ALA A 214 0.85 -14.34 13.52
C ALA A 214 1.33 -15.09 12.26
N LYS A 215 0.64 -16.18 11.89
CA LYS A 215 0.91 -16.85 10.62
C LYS A 215 0.45 -15.94 9.46
N PRO A 216 1.26 -15.72 8.41
CA PRO A 216 0.83 -14.97 7.23
C PRO A 216 -0.44 -15.59 6.63
N TYR A 217 -1.42 -14.74 6.34
CA TYR A 217 -2.69 -15.12 5.73
C TYR A 217 -3.20 -13.97 4.87
N PHE A 218 -3.00 -14.06 3.56
CA PHE A 218 -3.25 -12.98 2.61
C PHE A 218 -3.75 -13.51 1.27
N ILE A 219 -4.54 -12.71 0.56
CA ILE A 219 -4.84 -12.94 -0.86
C ILE A 219 -3.53 -12.81 -1.61
N LYS A 220 -3.11 -13.84 -2.34
CA LYS A 220 -1.87 -13.83 -3.15
C LYS A 220 -2.12 -13.48 -4.61
N ARG A 221 -3.35 -13.69 -5.11
CA ARG A 221 -3.68 -13.46 -6.52
C ARG A 221 -5.13 -13.02 -6.70
N LEU A 222 -5.33 -12.09 -7.63
CA LEU A 222 -6.62 -11.70 -8.17
C LEU A 222 -6.57 -11.79 -9.71
N ASP A 223 -7.55 -12.43 -10.33
CA ASP A 223 -7.73 -12.47 -11.78
C ASP A 223 -9.11 -11.89 -12.14
N PHE A 224 -9.12 -10.96 -13.09
CA PHE A 224 -10.32 -10.36 -13.66
C PHE A 224 -10.40 -10.76 -15.14
N MET A 225 -11.51 -11.36 -15.56
CA MET A 225 -11.74 -11.75 -16.94
C MET A 225 -13.03 -11.12 -17.46
N LEU A 226 -13.04 -10.68 -18.72
CA LEU A 226 -14.19 -10.16 -19.44
C LEU A 226 -14.52 -11.14 -20.57
N ASP A 227 -15.67 -11.81 -20.51
CA ASP A 227 -16.07 -12.88 -21.45
C ASP A 227 -14.98 -13.93 -21.70
N ASN A 228 -14.38 -14.45 -20.61
CA ASN A 228 -13.23 -15.37 -20.62
C ASN A 228 -11.91 -14.82 -21.18
N ALA A 229 -11.86 -13.56 -21.61
CA ALA A 229 -10.61 -12.91 -21.96
C ALA A 229 -9.99 -12.23 -20.73
N PRO A 230 -8.68 -12.40 -20.48
CA PRO A 230 -8.05 -11.79 -19.31
C PRO A 230 -8.06 -10.26 -19.46
N LEU A 231 -8.61 -9.58 -18.45
CA LEU A 231 -8.72 -8.12 -18.38
C LEU A 231 -7.53 -7.54 -17.62
N MET A 232 -7.29 -8.04 -16.41
CA MET A 232 -6.19 -7.67 -15.53
C MET A 232 -5.96 -8.79 -14.52
N SER A 233 -4.73 -9.00 -14.08
CA SER A 233 -4.46 -9.80 -12.88
C SER A 233 -3.52 -9.06 -11.94
N VAL A 234 -3.56 -9.43 -10.66
CA VAL A 234 -2.77 -8.80 -9.61
C VAL A 234 -2.11 -9.89 -8.77
N ASP A 235 -0.78 -9.91 -8.72
CA ASP A 235 -0.07 -10.61 -7.66
C ASP A 235 -0.06 -9.71 -6.43
N VAL A 236 -0.69 -10.17 -5.37
CA VAL A 236 -0.99 -9.37 -4.17
C VAL A 236 0.02 -9.72 -3.08
N GLY A 237 0.77 -8.73 -2.62
CA GLY A 237 1.69 -8.84 -1.50
C GLY A 237 1.04 -8.44 -0.17
N VAL A 238 1.72 -8.77 0.93
CA VAL A 238 1.30 -8.39 2.30
C VAL A 238 1.32 -6.88 2.56
N GLY A 239 1.91 -6.10 1.64
CA GLY A 239 1.83 -4.64 1.65
C GLY A 239 0.44 -4.09 1.29
N ILE A 240 -0.47 -4.90 0.75
CA ILE A 240 -1.87 -4.49 0.52
C ILE A 240 -2.66 -4.52 1.84
N SER A 241 -3.48 -3.49 2.06
CA SER A 241 -4.30 -3.33 3.26
C SER A 241 -5.32 -4.47 3.44
N ALA A 242 -5.78 -4.65 4.69
CA ALA A 242 -6.93 -5.49 4.99
C ALA A 242 -8.16 -5.08 4.15
N ASN A 243 -9.00 -6.07 3.84
CA ASN A 243 -10.10 -5.97 2.90
C ASN A 243 -9.66 -5.39 1.54
N PRO A 244 -8.79 -6.11 0.79
CA PRO A 244 -8.20 -5.62 -0.44
C PRO A 244 -9.21 -4.92 -1.34
N TYR A 245 -8.83 -3.74 -1.79
CA TYR A 245 -9.60 -2.88 -2.67
C TYR A 245 -8.83 -2.69 -3.95
N ILE A 246 -9.48 -2.95 -5.08
CA ILE A 246 -8.93 -2.69 -6.41
C ILE A 246 -10.00 -1.94 -7.20
N ARG A 247 -9.69 -0.73 -7.63
CA ARG A 247 -10.48 0.02 -8.59
C ARG A 247 -9.67 0.18 -9.85
N PHE A 248 -10.26 -0.04 -11.02
CA PHE A 248 -9.54 0.17 -12.27
C PHE A 248 -10.49 0.51 -13.41
N GLU A 249 -9.91 0.99 -14.49
CA GLU A 249 -10.61 1.39 -15.70
C GLU A 249 -10.57 0.30 -16.78
N PHE A 250 -11.68 0.19 -17.52
CA PHE A 250 -11.81 -0.73 -18.66
C PHE A 250 -12.87 -0.21 -19.64
N ILE A 251 -12.81 -0.73 -20.87
CA ILE A 251 -13.65 -0.38 -22.01
C ILE A 251 -14.36 -1.66 -22.45
N PRO A 252 -15.66 -1.82 -22.11
CA PRO A 252 -16.49 -2.88 -22.64
C PRO A 252 -16.95 -2.54 -24.06
N SER A 253 -16.99 -3.53 -24.95
CA SER A 253 -17.54 -3.36 -26.31
C SER A 253 -19.05 -3.58 -26.39
N GLY A 254 -19.66 -4.09 -25.33
CA GLY A 254 -21.08 -4.41 -25.22
C GLY A 254 -21.38 -5.05 -23.87
N SER A 255 -22.57 -5.65 -23.75
CA SER A 255 -22.90 -6.49 -22.61
C SER A 255 -21.94 -7.68 -22.55
N ALA A 256 -21.47 -7.98 -21.34
CA ALA A 256 -20.41 -8.94 -21.07
C ALA A 256 -20.52 -9.44 -19.63
N THR A 257 -19.82 -10.53 -19.33
CA THR A 257 -19.64 -11.02 -17.96
C THR A 257 -18.23 -10.71 -17.48
N ILE A 258 -18.11 -10.24 -16.24
CA ILE A 258 -16.83 -10.13 -15.54
C ILE A 258 -16.74 -11.21 -14.48
N ASP A 259 -15.80 -12.14 -14.69
CA ASP A 259 -15.42 -13.17 -13.74
C ASP A 259 -14.25 -12.68 -12.90
N ILE A 260 -14.36 -12.85 -11.59
CA ILE A 260 -13.34 -12.48 -10.62
C ILE A 260 -12.96 -13.72 -9.83
N LEU A 261 -11.69 -14.10 -9.89
CA LEU A 261 -11.10 -15.18 -9.10
C LEU A 261 -10.10 -14.58 -8.12
N ALA A 262 -10.21 -14.95 -6.85
CA ALA A 262 -9.22 -14.63 -5.83
C ALA A 262 -8.65 -15.92 -5.23
N GLN A 263 -7.34 -15.94 -4.99
CA GLN A 263 -6.65 -17.04 -4.34
C GLN A 263 -5.86 -16.54 -3.14
N ASP A 264 -5.96 -17.23 -2.00
CA ASP A 264 -5.14 -16.95 -0.82
C ASP A 264 -3.85 -17.78 -0.78
N ASN A 265 -2.94 -17.42 0.15
CA ASN A 265 -1.66 -18.09 0.34
C ASN A 265 -1.77 -19.50 0.97
N GLU A 266 -2.97 -20.00 1.23
CA GLU A 266 -3.27 -21.36 1.67
C GLU A 266 -4.11 -22.13 0.63
N ASP A 267 -4.08 -21.65 -0.63
CA ASP A 267 -4.71 -22.25 -1.81
C ASP A 267 -6.24 -22.30 -1.77
N ARG A 268 -6.89 -21.51 -0.91
CA ARG A 268 -8.35 -21.31 -1.02
C ARG A 268 -8.66 -20.37 -2.17
N HIS A 269 -9.77 -20.67 -2.83
CA HIS A 269 -10.26 -19.92 -3.97
C HIS A 269 -11.62 -19.32 -3.64
N TYR A 270 -11.83 -18.10 -4.12
CA TYR A 270 -13.07 -17.37 -4.01
C TYR A 270 -13.42 -16.85 -5.40
N GLN A 271 -14.71 -16.88 -5.75
CA GLN A 271 -15.17 -16.45 -7.06
C GLN A 271 -16.36 -15.52 -6.92
N GLN A 272 -16.46 -14.55 -7.83
CA GLN A 272 -17.64 -13.73 -8.05
C GLN A 272 -17.82 -13.47 -9.53
N GLU A 273 -19.07 -13.43 -9.97
CA GLU A 273 -19.45 -13.06 -11.32
C GLU A 273 -20.35 -11.82 -11.27
N ILE A 274 -20.15 -10.87 -12.18
CA ILE A 274 -21.09 -9.77 -12.41
C ILE A 274 -21.35 -9.56 -13.90
N ARG A 275 -22.52 -9.02 -14.23
CA ARG A 275 -22.84 -8.61 -15.59
C ARG A 275 -22.54 -7.14 -15.80
N VAL A 276 -21.91 -6.86 -16.93
CA VAL A 276 -21.89 -5.55 -17.57
C VAL A 276 -23.25 -5.43 -18.32
N PRO A 277 -24.15 -4.55 -17.85
CA PRO A 277 -25.49 -4.42 -18.40
C PRO A 277 -25.46 -3.96 -19.85
#